data_AF-A0A6G6IYD9-F1
#
_entry.id   AF-A0A6G6IYD9-F1
#
_cell.length_a   1.000
_cell.length_b   1.000
_cell.length_c   1.000
_cell.angle_alpha   90.00
_cell.angle_beta   90.00
_cell.angle_gamma   90.00
#
_symmetry.space_group_name_H-M   'P 1'
#
loop_
_entity.id
_entity.type
_entity.pdbx_description
1 polymer ?
#
loop_
_entity_poly.entity_id
_entity_poly.type
_entity_poly.pdbx_seq_one_letter_code
_entity_poly.pdbx_strand_id
1 'polypeptide(L)'
;MSYTQHEEDRRMFMSRWGFALRDKVAFLYCTDDHYHYLLSQADEGYQLGLTSLSERQEMVTRALGAYSWHVEHNITRETNWCMGCYYHVLVDGQVAGTLGVEGHYYDLKRNLLGNIQNGRPPTLHLWVSRFDQVLAGYVDGLRVMCDGNELFQLREIIPTDAGGKRWPYSGG
;
A
#
# COMPACT_ATOMS: atom_id res chain seq x y z
N MET A 1 10.75 -1.11 -41.47
CA MET A 1 11.27 -1.17 -40.08
C MET A 1 10.66 -0.12 -39.14
N SER A 2 9.69 0.70 -39.56
CA SER A 2 9.13 1.80 -38.74
C SER A 2 7.86 1.43 -37.94
N TYR A 3 7.04 0.49 -38.43
CA TYR A 3 5.78 0.10 -37.77
C TYR A 3 6.01 -0.80 -36.53
N THR A 4 6.92 -1.76 -36.64
CA THR A 4 7.24 -2.71 -35.56
C THR A 4 7.89 -2.04 -34.36
N GLN A 5 8.75 -1.03 -34.58
CA GLN A 5 9.37 -0.26 -33.50
C GLN A 5 8.33 0.57 -32.73
N HIS A 6 7.43 1.25 -33.45
CA HIS A 6 6.37 2.06 -32.83
C HIS A 6 5.42 1.20 -31.97
N GLU A 7 5.06 0.00 -32.45
CA GLU A 7 4.24 -0.93 -31.70
C GLU A 7 4.94 -1.47 -30.44
N GLU A 8 6.25 -1.74 -30.53
CA GLU A 8 7.07 -2.14 -29.38
C GLU A 8 7.18 -1.02 -28.34
N ASP A 9 7.43 0.22 -28.76
CA ASP A 9 7.52 1.40 -27.90
C ASP A 9 6.19 1.65 -27.17
N ARG A 10 5.08 1.59 -27.92
CA ARG A 10 3.73 1.71 -27.36
C ARG A 10 3.44 0.62 -26.33
N ARG A 11 3.76 -0.64 -26.64
CA ARG A 11 3.54 -1.76 -25.71
C ARG A 11 4.35 -1.59 -24.44
N MET A 12 5.61 -1.17 -24.56
CA MET A 12 6.48 -0.92 -23.42
C MET A 12 5.96 0.21 -22.54
N PHE A 13 5.54 1.32 -23.17
CA PHE A 13 4.92 2.45 -22.49
C PHE A 13 3.67 2.04 -21.70
N MET A 14 2.71 1.37 -22.35
CA MET A 14 1.47 0.93 -21.70
C MET A 14 1.73 -0.05 -20.55
N SER A 15 2.75 -0.92 -20.69
CA SER A 15 3.16 -1.83 -19.64
C SER A 15 3.75 -1.08 -18.43
N ARG A 16 4.67 -0.13 -18.67
CA ARG A 16 5.28 0.69 -17.60
C ARG A 16 4.24 1.53 -16.87
N TRP A 17 3.37 2.20 -17.62
CA TRP A 17 2.29 3.00 -17.03
C TRP A 17 1.32 2.13 -16.23
N GLY A 18 0.94 0.96 -16.76
CA GLY A 18 0.07 0.01 -16.08
C GLY A 18 0.70 -0.59 -14.81
N PHE A 19 2.02 -0.77 -14.77
CA PHE A 19 2.75 -1.16 -13.57
C PHE A 19 2.75 -0.04 -12.53
N ALA A 20 3.04 1.19 -12.94
CA ALA A 20 3.01 2.37 -12.07
C ALA A 20 1.61 2.60 -11.46
N LEU A 21 0.54 2.44 -12.24
CA LEU A 21 -0.85 2.53 -11.76
C LEU A 21 -1.15 1.51 -10.64
N ARG A 22 -0.44 0.37 -10.60
CA ARG A 22 -0.63 -0.67 -9.59
C ARG A 22 0.32 -0.54 -8.39
N ASP A 23 1.18 0.48 -8.38
CA ASP A 23 2.13 0.70 -7.29
C ASP A 23 1.42 1.24 -6.05
N LYS A 24 0.97 0.31 -5.20
CA LYS A 24 0.28 0.61 -3.94
C LYS A 24 1.15 1.39 -2.97
N VAL A 25 2.47 1.15 -2.97
CA VAL A 25 3.39 1.80 -2.02
C VAL A 25 3.57 3.27 -2.40
N ALA A 26 3.74 3.55 -3.70
CA ALA A 26 3.78 4.93 -4.20
C ALA A 26 2.48 5.67 -3.89
N PHE A 27 1.32 5.03 -4.10
CA PHE A 27 0.04 5.63 -3.73
C PHE A 27 -0.15 5.79 -2.21
N LEU A 28 0.39 4.90 -1.38
CA LEU A 28 0.22 4.97 0.07
C LEU A 28 1.07 6.07 0.71
N TYR A 29 2.24 6.36 0.15
CA TYR A 29 3.23 7.25 0.80
C TYR A 29 3.59 8.50 -0.01
N CYS A 30 3.21 8.57 -1.29
CA CYS A 30 3.45 9.71 -2.18
C CYS A 30 2.24 9.96 -3.09
N THR A 31 1.03 9.93 -2.53
CA THR A 31 -0.24 9.87 -3.27
C THR A 31 -0.37 10.96 -4.35
N ASP A 32 -0.14 12.20 -3.98
CA ASP A 32 -0.28 13.37 -4.87
C ASP A 32 0.80 13.36 -5.96
N ASP A 33 2.07 13.19 -5.56
CA ASP A 33 3.22 13.15 -6.48
C ASP A 33 3.10 12.00 -7.49
N HIS A 34 2.66 10.82 -7.05
CA HIS A 34 2.47 9.65 -7.91
C HIS A 34 1.31 9.86 -8.89
N TYR A 35 0.21 10.46 -8.41
CA TYR A 35 -0.89 10.82 -9.30
C TYR A 35 -0.44 11.79 -10.38
N HIS A 36 0.29 12.85 -10.03
CA HIS A 36 0.86 13.79 -11.00
C HIS A 36 1.84 13.13 -11.97
N TYR A 37 2.67 12.19 -11.50
CA TYR A 37 3.54 11.40 -12.37
C TYR A 37 2.73 10.60 -13.41
N LEU A 38 1.66 9.92 -13.00
CA LEU A 38 0.80 9.14 -13.91
C LEU A 38 0.12 10.01 -14.96
N LEU A 39 -0.29 11.23 -14.59
CA LEU A 39 -0.86 12.21 -15.52
C LEU A 39 0.18 12.67 -16.53
N SER A 40 1.38 13.03 -16.07
CA SER A 40 2.50 13.44 -16.93
C SER A 40 2.86 12.36 -17.94
N GLN A 41 2.90 11.09 -17.51
CA GLN A 41 3.16 9.97 -18.41
C GLN A 41 2.04 9.79 -19.46
N ALA A 42 0.77 9.93 -19.06
CA ALA A 42 -0.35 9.84 -20.01
C ALA A 42 -0.30 10.95 -21.07
N ASP A 43 0.10 12.17 -20.67
CA ASP A 43 0.29 13.30 -21.59
C ASP A 43 1.48 13.09 -22.53
N GLU A 44 2.60 12.61 -22.01
CA GLU A 44 3.78 12.28 -22.80
C GLU A 44 3.49 11.20 -23.85
N GLY A 45 2.81 10.11 -23.46
CA GLY A 45 2.42 9.05 -24.39
C GLY A 45 1.52 9.54 -25.53
N TYR A 46 0.63 10.49 -25.24
CA TYR A 46 -0.21 11.12 -26.25
C TYR A 46 0.60 12.04 -27.18
N GLN A 47 1.48 12.88 -26.63
CA GLN A 47 2.33 13.79 -27.41
C GLN A 47 3.29 13.04 -28.33
N LEU A 48 3.82 11.90 -27.89
CA LEU A 48 4.68 11.03 -28.70
C LEU A 48 3.90 10.18 -29.73
N GLY A 49 2.56 10.27 -29.75
CA GLY A 49 1.72 9.46 -30.63
C GLY A 49 1.74 7.97 -30.31
N LEU A 50 2.11 7.59 -29.08
CA LEU A 50 2.06 6.20 -28.60
C LEU A 50 0.64 5.82 -28.18
N THR A 51 -0.15 6.78 -27.74
CA THR A 51 -1.56 6.59 -27.38
C THR A 51 -2.47 7.56 -28.14
N SER A 52 -3.72 7.15 -28.33
CA SER A 52 -4.76 8.03 -28.85
C SER A 52 -5.31 8.95 -27.75
N LEU A 53 -6.08 9.97 -28.15
CA LEU A 53 -6.75 10.85 -27.19
C LEU A 53 -7.70 10.08 -26.27
N SER A 54 -8.43 9.09 -26.79
CA SER A 54 -9.35 8.28 -25.99
C SER A 54 -8.61 7.41 -24.96
N GLU A 55 -7.46 6.87 -25.34
CA GLU A 55 -6.62 6.08 -24.42
C GLU A 55 -6.02 6.95 -23.33
N ARG A 56 -5.54 8.14 -23.68
CA ARG A 56 -5.07 9.13 -22.70
C ARG A 56 -6.18 9.51 -21.72
N GLN A 57 -7.42 9.69 -22.19
CA GLN A 57 -8.56 9.93 -21.31
C GLN A 57 -8.83 8.76 -20.37
N GLU A 58 -8.83 7.51 -20.87
CA GLU A 58 -8.99 6.32 -20.03
C GLU A 58 -7.89 6.22 -18.96
N MET A 59 -6.64 6.46 -19.35
CA MET A 59 -5.50 6.46 -18.43
C MET A 59 -5.70 7.48 -17.30
N VAL A 60 -6.08 8.71 -17.63
CA VAL A 60 -6.36 9.76 -16.63
C VAL A 60 -7.52 9.38 -15.72
N THR A 61 -8.61 8.84 -16.25
CA THR A 61 -9.74 8.37 -15.44
C THR A 61 -9.33 7.27 -14.47
N ARG A 62 -8.52 6.32 -14.93
CA ARG A 62 -8.02 5.22 -14.08
C ARG A 62 -7.06 5.71 -13.00
N ALA A 63 -6.17 6.65 -13.33
CA ALA A 63 -5.29 7.28 -12.36
C ALA A 63 -6.09 8.03 -11.30
N LEU A 64 -7.13 8.78 -11.69
CA LEU A 64 -8.02 9.49 -10.76
C LEU A 64 -8.75 8.51 -9.84
N GLY A 65 -9.28 7.41 -10.39
CA GLY A 65 -9.95 6.39 -9.57
C GLY A 65 -9.03 5.76 -8.53
N ALA A 66 -7.78 5.46 -8.90
CA ALA A 66 -6.78 4.97 -7.94
C ALA A 66 -6.43 6.02 -6.88
N TYR A 67 -6.21 7.27 -7.30
CA TYR A 67 -5.92 8.39 -6.40
C TYR A 67 -7.03 8.60 -5.36
N SER A 68 -8.29 8.69 -5.79
CA SER A 68 -9.43 8.89 -4.88
C SER A 68 -9.54 7.78 -3.84
N TRP A 69 -9.40 6.52 -4.26
CA TRP A 69 -9.42 5.38 -3.33
C TRP A 69 -8.30 5.48 -2.29
N HIS A 70 -7.09 5.85 -2.72
CA HIS A 70 -5.94 5.95 -1.83
C HIS A 70 -6.01 7.15 -0.88
N VAL A 71 -6.60 8.28 -1.29
CA VAL A 71 -6.88 9.41 -0.39
C VAL A 71 -7.84 8.99 0.72
N GLU A 72 -8.94 8.31 0.38
CA GLU A 72 -9.89 7.79 1.39
C GLU A 72 -9.23 6.79 2.34
N HIS A 73 -8.39 5.90 1.79
CA HIS A 73 -7.63 4.95 2.58
C HIS A 73 -6.63 5.64 3.52
N ASN A 74 -5.95 6.69 3.05
CA ASN A 74 -5.00 7.47 3.84
C ASN A 74 -5.66 8.30 4.94
N ILE A 75 -6.89 8.76 4.75
CA ILE A 75 -7.65 9.38 5.84
C ILE A 75 -7.98 8.35 6.91
N THR A 76 -8.41 7.15 6.48
CA THR A 76 -8.78 6.07 7.40
C THR A 76 -7.59 5.58 8.24
N ARG A 77 -6.40 5.47 7.64
CA ARG A 77 -5.22 4.93 8.35
C ARG A 77 -4.72 5.83 9.49
N GLU A 78 -5.06 7.13 9.48
CA GLU A 78 -4.66 8.06 10.54
C GLU A 78 -5.22 7.65 11.90
N THR A 79 -6.38 7.00 11.91
CA THR A 79 -7.08 6.59 13.13
C THR A 79 -7.31 5.10 13.25
N ASN A 80 -7.14 4.33 12.17
CA ASN A 80 -7.48 2.91 12.12
C ASN A 80 -6.37 2.05 11.55
N TRP A 81 -6.21 0.85 12.11
CA TRP A 81 -5.43 -0.20 11.48
C TRP A 81 -5.97 -0.51 10.08
N CYS A 82 -5.05 -0.59 9.12
CA CYS A 82 -5.34 -0.83 7.73
C CYS A 82 -4.45 -1.94 7.17
N MET A 83 -5.07 -2.92 6.51
CA MET A 83 -4.37 -3.91 5.71
C MET A 83 -3.54 -3.21 4.61
N GLY A 84 -2.32 -3.67 4.37
CA GLY A 84 -1.40 -3.05 3.42
C GLY A 84 -0.37 -2.09 4.05
N CYS A 85 -0.52 -1.73 5.32
CA CYS A 85 0.40 -0.86 6.05
C CYS A 85 1.28 -1.67 7.02
N TYR A 86 2.45 -1.11 7.37
CA TYR A 86 3.34 -1.67 8.40
C TYR A 86 3.09 -0.96 9.73
N TYR A 87 3.12 -1.70 10.85
CA TYR A 87 2.98 -1.11 12.17
C TYR A 87 4.02 -1.64 13.14
N HIS A 88 4.49 -0.79 14.05
CA HIS A 88 5.03 -1.22 15.32
C HIS A 88 3.87 -1.60 16.24
N VAL A 89 4.06 -2.70 16.97
CA VAL A 89 3.20 -3.09 18.09
C VAL A 89 3.88 -2.59 19.36
N LEU A 90 3.20 -1.74 20.12
CA LEU A 90 3.71 -1.08 21.29
C LEU A 90 3.03 -1.62 22.55
N VAL A 91 3.82 -1.80 23.61
CA VAL A 91 3.35 -2.04 24.98
C VAL A 91 3.98 -0.96 25.85
N ASP A 92 3.16 -0.18 26.56
CA ASP A 92 3.62 0.95 27.39
C ASP A 92 4.57 1.92 26.64
N GLY A 93 4.29 2.16 25.36
CA GLY A 93 5.08 3.01 24.47
C GLY A 93 6.40 2.40 23.96
N GLN A 94 6.73 1.17 24.35
CA GLN A 94 7.91 0.44 23.88
C GLN A 94 7.56 -0.52 22.75
N VAL A 95 8.43 -0.63 21.74
CA VAL A 95 8.21 -1.56 20.63
C VAL A 95 8.37 -3.00 21.13
N ALA A 96 7.27 -3.75 21.12
CA ALA A 96 7.22 -5.17 21.47
C ALA A 96 7.29 -6.08 20.23
N GLY A 97 6.96 -5.55 19.05
CA GLY A 97 7.00 -6.28 17.80
C GLY A 97 6.53 -5.46 16.60
N THR A 98 6.20 -6.15 15.51
CA THR A 98 5.78 -5.52 14.24
C THR A 98 4.62 -6.27 13.61
N LEU A 99 3.73 -5.54 12.96
CA LEU A 99 2.74 -6.07 12.02
C LEU A 99 3.19 -5.80 10.59
N GLY A 100 3.20 -6.85 9.77
CA GLY A 100 3.40 -6.75 8.33
C GLY A 100 2.12 -6.34 7.59
N VAL A 101 2.26 -6.08 6.29
CA VAL A 101 1.17 -5.63 5.40
C VAL A 101 -0.01 -6.60 5.30
N GLU A 102 0.18 -7.86 5.64
CA GLU A 102 -0.86 -8.90 5.67
C GLU A 102 -1.50 -9.06 7.07
N GLY A 103 -1.12 -8.22 8.04
CA GLY A 103 -1.56 -8.32 9.44
C GLY A 103 -0.78 -9.35 10.26
N HIS A 104 0.25 -10.00 9.71
CA HIS A 104 1.10 -10.93 10.45
C HIS A 104 1.87 -10.22 11.58
N TYR A 105 1.72 -10.70 12.81
CA TYR A 105 2.37 -10.19 14.00
C TYR A 105 3.65 -10.96 14.31
N TYR A 106 4.76 -10.23 14.40
CA TYR A 106 6.08 -10.77 14.73
C TYR A 106 6.63 -10.13 16.00
N ASP A 107 7.36 -10.91 16.79
CA ASP A 107 8.18 -10.36 17.88
C ASP A 107 9.45 -9.67 17.37
N LEU A 108 10.23 -9.08 18.28
CA LEU A 108 11.52 -8.44 17.97
C LEU A 108 12.57 -9.40 17.39
N LYS A 109 12.42 -10.71 17.59
CA LYS A 109 13.30 -11.76 17.04
C LYS A 109 12.78 -12.30 15.70
N ARG A 110 11.71 -11.71 15.15
CA ARG A 110 11.02 -12.10 13.91
C ARG A 110 10.34 -13.47 13.97
N ASN A 111 10.01 -13.95 15.16
CA ASN A 111 9.14 -15.11 15.31
C ASN A 111 7.69 -14.69 15.03
N LEU A 112 6.98 -15.46 14.21
CA LEU A 112 5.56 -15.24 13.94
C LEU A 112 4.75 -15.59 15.19
N LEU A 113 4.14 -14.59 15.82
CA LEU A 113 3.33 -14.73 17.03
C LEU A 113 1.84 -14.85 16.73
N GLY A 114 1.38 -14.32 15.61
CA GLY A 114 -0.04 -14.29 15.30
C GLY A 114 -0.35 -13.53 14.03
N ASN A 115 -1.61 -13.19 13.86
CA ASN A 115 -2.04 -12.27 12.82
C ASN A 115 -3.35 -11.56 13.19
N ILE A 116 -3.52 -10.36 12.66
CA ILE A 116 -4.83 -9.73 12.61
C ILE A 116 -5.63 -10.40 11.49
N GLN A 117 -6.84 -10.85 11.83
CA GLN A 117 -7.80 -11.37 10.89
C GLN A 117 -8.80 -10.27 10.51
N ASN A 118 -9.16 -10.23 9.23
CA ASN A 118 -10.16 -9.29 8.74
C ASN A 118 -11.55 -9.67 9.30
N GLY A 119 -12.22 -8.69 9.89
CA GLY A 119 -13.53 -8.82 10.50
C GLY A 119 -14.18 -7.46 10.72
N ARG A 120 -15.40 -7.43 11.26
CA ARG A 120 -16.07 -6.20 11.72
C ARG A 120 -16.53 -6.38 13.17
N PRO A 121 -15.71 -6.03 14.17
CA PRO A 121 -14.35 -5.45 14.08
C PRO A 121 -13.27 -6.48 13.73
N PRO A 122 -12.07 -6.07 13.27
CA PRO A 122 -10.93 -6.98 13.09
C PRO A 122 -10.44 -7.55 14.43
N THR A 123 -9.78 -8.70 14.42
CA THR A 123 -9.34 -9.41 15.63
C THR A 123 -7.88 -9.83 15.55
N LEU A 124 -7.14 -9.68 16.65
CA LEU A 124 -5.81 -10.25 16.80
C LEU A 124 -5.91 -11.69 17.29
N HIS A 125 -5.33 -12.61 16.54
CA HIS A 125 -5.19 -14.01 16.93
C HIS A 125 -3.73 -14.35 17.15
N LEU A 126 -3.41 -15.01 18.26
CA LEU A 126 -2.07 -15.48 18.58
C LEU A 126 -1.96 -16.99 18.37
N TRP A 127 -0.83 -17.45 17.86
CA TRP A 127 -0.51 -18.85 17.72
C TRP A 127 -0.17 -19.45 19.09
N VAL A 128 -0.91 -20.47 19.49
CA VAL A 128 -0.59 -21.31 20.66
C VAL A 128 0.09 -22.62 20.24
N SER A 129 -0.16 -23.06 19.00
CA SER A 129 0.52 -24.18 18.37
C SER A 129 0.70 -23.89 16.87
N ARG A 130 1.28 -24.83 16.11
CA ARG A 130 1.40 -24.72 14.65
C ARG A 130 0.03 -24.68 13.93
N PHE A 131 -1.01 -25.20 14.56
CA PHE A 131 -2.34 -25.36 13.95
C PHE A 131 -3.45 -24.64 14.71
N ASP A 132 -3.17 -24.17 15.93
CA ASP A 132 -4.17 -23.58 16.81
C ASP A 132 -3.88 -22.10 17.07
N GLN A 133 -4.94 -21.31 17.00
CA GLN A 133 -4.94 -19.90 17.35
C GLN A 133 -5.96 -19.60 18.43
N VAL A 134 -5.64 -18.62 19.26
CA VAL A 134 -6.56 -18.06 20.25
C VAL A 134 -6.79 -16.59 19.99
N LEU A 135 -8.01 -16.13 20.21
CA LEU A 135 -8.35 -14.71 20.17
C LEU A 135 -7.61 -14.02 21.32
N ALA A 136 -6.78 -13.03 20.99
CA ALA A 136 -6.06 -12.23 21.97
C ALA A 136 -6.69 -10.85 22.20
N GLY A 137 -7.43 -10.32 21.22
CA GLY A 137 -8.13 -9.06 21.37
C GLY A 137 -8.80 -8.59 20.08
N TYR A 138 -9.58 -7.53 20.21
CA TYR A 138 -10.26 -6.86 19.10
C TYR A 138 -9.47 -5.61 18.71
N VAL A 139 -9.40 -5.32 17.41
CA VAL A 139 -8.75 -4.12 16.91
C VAL A 139 -9.78 -2.98 16.90
N ASP A 140 -9.50 -1.93 17.66
CA ASP A 140 -10.28 -0.71 17.73
C ASP A 140 -9.39 0.49 17.36
N GLY A 141 -9.64 1.08 16.20
CA GLY A 141 -8.75 2.08 15.61
C GLY A 141 -7.32 1.54 15.47
N LEU A 142 -6.37 2.20 16.13
CA LEU A 142 -4.95 1.82 16.21
C LEU A 142 -4.61 1.11 17.53
N ARG A 143 -5.57 0.46 18.17
CA ARG A 143 -5.38 -0.25 19.45
C ARG A 143 -5.89 -1.66 19.35
N VAL A 144 -5.27 -2.57 20.11
CA VAL A 144 -5.79 -3.92 20.33
C VAL A 144 -6.30 -3.98 21.76
N MET A 145 -7.59 -4.28 21.91
CA MET A 145 -8.31 -4.26 23.18
C MET A 145 -8.65 -5.68 23.62
N CYS A 146 -8.48 -5.99 24.90
CA CYS A 146 -8.88 -7.25 25.53
C CYS A 146 -9.59 -6.94 26.85
N ASP A 147 -10.84 -7.39 26.99
CA ASP A 147 -11.68 -7.18 28.18
C ASP A 147 -11.72 -5.71 28.68
N GLY A 148 -11.79 -4.77 27.73
CA GLY A 148 -11.84 -3.33 28.02
C GLY A 148 -10.48 -2.68 28.32
N ASN A 149 -9.39 -3.45 28.35
CA ASN A 149 -8.04 -2.95 28.56
C ASN A 149 -7.27 -2.92 27.24
N GLU A 150 -6.43 -1.89 27.06
CA GLU A 150 -5.51 -1.82 25.93
C GLU A 150 -4.39 -2.85 26.13
N LEU A 151 -4.27 -3.78 25.19
CA LEU A 151 -3.20 -4.77 25.14
C LEU A 151 -2.01 -4.22 24.34
N PHE A 152 -2.29 -3.63 23.19
CA PHE A 152 -1.28 -3.07 22.29
C PHE A 152 -1.73 -1.75 21.68
N GLN A 153 -0.78 -0.84 21.48
CA GLN A 153 -0.93 0.29 20.58
C GLN A 153 -0.22 0.01 19.26
N LEU A 154 -0.86 0.36 18.15
CA LEU A 154 -0.33 0.23 16.80
C LEU A 154 0.18 1.60 16.32
N ARG A 155 1.41 1.65 15.85
CA ARG A 155 2.00 2.87 15.27
C ARG A 155 2.52 2.57 13.87
N GLU A 156 1.95 3.23 12.87
CA GLU A 156 2.36 3.02 11.48
C GLU A 156 3.86 3.28 11.29
N ILE A 157 4.48 2.46 10.45
CA ILE A 157 5.85 2.61 9.99
C ILE A 157 5.80 2.98 8.52
N ILE A 158 6.43 4.08 8.17
CA ILE A 158 6.68 4.46 6.79
C ILE A 158 8.03 3.83 6.39
N PRO A 159 8.06 2.86 5.46
CA PRO A 159 9.32 2.27 5.00
C PRO A 159 10.28 3.34 4.47
N THR A 160 11.58 3.23 4.76
CA THR A 160 12.59 4.22 4.34
C THR A 160 12.70 4.34 2.81
N ASP A 161 12.29 3.30 2.07
CA ASP A 161 12.24 3.25 0.60
C ASP A 161 10.85 3.55 0.03
N ALA A 162 9.84 3.78 0.87
CA ALA A 162 8.53 4.23 0.43
C ALA A 162 8.65 5.62 -0.19
N GLY A 163 8.50 5.70 -1.51
CA GLY A 163 8.79 6.91 -2.30
C GLY A 163 10.27 7.14 -2.62
N GLY A 164 11.18 6.35 -2.04
CA GLY A 164 12.63 6.40 -2.29
C GLY A 164 13.01 5.81 -3.65
N LYS A 165 12.18 4.94 -4.23
CA LYS A 165 12.16 4.70 -5.68
C LYS A 165 11.59 5.94 -6.36
N ARG A 166 12.33 7.05 -6.32
CA ARG A 166 12.14 8.13 -7.29
C ARG A 166 12.37 7.50 -8.65
N TRP A 167 11.25 7.18 -9.29
CA TRP A 167 11.05 6.83 -10.70
C TRP A 167 12.29 6.25 -11.39
N PRO A 168 12.41 4.92 -11.57
CA PRO A 168 13.50 4.33 -12.37
C PRO A 168 13.44 4.69 -13.87
N TYR A 169 12.68 5.72 -14.25
CA TYR A 169 12.38 6.09 -15.63
C TYR A 169 12.78 7.53 -15.98
N SER A 170 13.34 8.31 -15.05
CA SER A 170 13.88 9.65 -15.31
C SER A 170 15.36 9.65 -15.76
N GLY A 171 15.88 8.52 -16.23
CA GLY A 171 17.21 8.39 -16.81
C GLY A 171 17.16 7.83 -18.21
N GLY A 172 17.39 8.70 -19.20
CA GLY A 172 17.48 8.37 -20.62
C GLY A 172 17.05 9.54 -21.49
#